data_AF-A0A2S5CIM7-F1
#
_entry.id   AF-A0A2S5CIM7-F1
#
_cell.length_a   1.000
_cell.length_b   1.000
_cell.length_c   1.000
_cell.angle_alpha   90.00
_cell.angle_beta   90.00
_cell.angle_gamma   90.00
#
_symmetry.space_group_name_H-M   'P 1'
#
loop_
_entity.id
_entity.type
_entity.pdbx_description
1 polymer ?
#
loop_
_entity_poly.entity_id
_entity_poly.type
_entity_poly.pdbx_seq_one_letter_code
_entity_poly.pdbx_strand_id
1 'polypeptide(L)'
;MFISPTIIQHGIIALENEIMRLERVHENCGDEWPPDFDPNDRWIYDQLLQEFRKYKASGYEEQSLNGKPFRFFVALIPSYINSNMDKLSQASYLELHHLYSETYSP
;
A
#
# COMPACT_ATOMS: atom_id res chain seq x y z
N MET A 1 5.48 -3.31 15.06
CA MET A 1 5.28 -1.88 14.75
C MET A 1 3.78 -1.61 14.88
N PHE A 2 3.39 -0.65 15.71
CA PHE A 2 1.98 -0.25 15.78
C PHE A 2 1.68 0.62 14.56
N ILE A 3 0.56 0.37 13.88
CA ILE A 3 0.18 1.10 12.67
C ILE A 3 -1.07 1.91 12.97
N SER A 4 -0.99 3.22 12.75
CA SER A 4 -2.11 4.11 13.03
C SER A 4 -3.32 3.80 12.11
N PRO A 5 -4.56 4.05 12.58
CA PRO A 5 -5.75 3.99 11.73
C PRO A 5 -5.63 4.82 10.45
N THR A 6 -4.95 5.96 10.52
CA THR A 6 -4.66 6.85 9.38
C THR A 6 -3.85 6.14 8.31
N ILE A 7 -2.75 5.47 8.69
CA ILE A 7 -1.92 4.70 7.75
C ILE A 7 -2.74 3.61 7.07
N ILE A 8 -3.59 2.91 7.82
CA ILE A 8 -4.42 1.82 7.27
C ILE A 8 -5.40 2.35 6.24
N GLN A 9 -6.06 3.49 6.52
CA GLN A 9 -6.98 4.11 5.58
C GLN A 9 -6.28 4.53 4.28
N HIS A 10 -5.13 5.19 4.39
CA HIS A 10 -4.32 5.56 3.21
C HIS A 10 -3.78 4.34 2.49
N GLY A 11 -3.41 3.29 3.22
CA GLY A 11 -2.92 2.04 2.64
C GLY A 11 -3.98 1.26 1.88
N ILE A 12 -5.23 1.24 2.35
CA ILE A 12 -6.36 0.69 1.59
C ILE A 12 -6.47 1.41 0.24
N ILE A 13 -6.45 2.74 0.24
CA ILE A 13 -6.55 3.54 -0.99
C ILE A 13 -5.35 3.29 -1.91
N ALA A 14 -4.14 3.23 -1.35
CA ALA A 14 -2.92 2.97 -2.11
C ALA A 14 -2.96 1.60 -2.79
N LEU A 15 -3.38 0.56 -2.07
CA LEU A 15 -3.50 -0.80 -2.57
C LEU A 15 -4.60 -0.92 -3.64
N GLU A 16 -5.75 -0.30 -3.42
CA GLU A 16 -6.84 -0.26 -4.42
C GLU A 16 -6.39 0.39 -5.74
N ASN A 17 -5.68 1.52 -5.65
CA ASN A 17 -5.14 2.19 -6.82
C ASN A 17 -4.08 1.35 -7.54
N GLU A 18 -3.22 0.67 -6.79
CA GLU A 18 -2.16 -0.15 -7.36
C GLU A 18 -2.72 -1.41 -8.03
N ILE A 19 -3.67 -2.10 -7.40
CA ILE A 19 -4.38 -3.23 -8.01
C ILE A 19 -5.06 -2.81 -9.31
N MET A 20 -5.78 -1.68 -9.30
CA MET A 20 -6.41 -1.14 -10.51
C MET A 20 -5.38 -0.79 -11.59
N ARG A 21 -4.19 -0.30 -11.21
CA ARG A 21 -3.09 -0.03 -12.15
C ARG A 21 -2.60 -1.32 -12.80
N LEU A 22 -2.38 -2.38 -12.02
CA LEU A 22 -1.93 -3.69 -12.51
C LEU A 22 -2.99 -4.36 -13.38
N GLU A 23 -4.29 -4.22 -13.05
CA GLU A 23 -5.40 -4.68 -13.88
C GLU A 23 -5.39 -4.00 -15.25
N ARG A 24 -5.17 -2.68 -15.31
CA ARG A 24 -5.06 -1.97 -16.59
C ARG A 24 -3.83 -2.39 -17.39
N VAL A 25 -2.72 -2.73 -16.74
CA VAL A 25 -1.55 -3.28 -17.44
C VAL A 25 -1.92 -4.61 -18.08
N HIS A 26 -2.58 -5.50 -17.34
CA HIS A 26 -3.06 -6.78 -17.88
C HIS A 26 -4.01 -6.59 -19.06
N GLU A 27 -4.98 -5.69 -18.95
CA GLU A 27 -5.95 -5.41 -20.03
C GLU A 27 -5.27 -4.90 -21.31
N ASN A 28 -4.20 -4.11 -21.18
CA ASN A 28 -3.50 -3.53 -22.33
C ASN A 28 -2.44 -4.46 -22.94
N CYS A 29 -1.83 -5.33 -22.13
CA CYS A 29 -0.66 -6.13 -22.53
C CYS A 29 -0.94 -7.65 -22.56
N GLY A 30 -2.06 -8.12 -22.03
CA GLY A 30 -2.36 -9.54 -21.90
C GLY A 30 -1.36 -10.24 -20.99
N ASP A 31 -0.69 -11.27 -21.53
CA ASP A 31 0.34 -12.04 -20.84
C ASP A 31 1.77 -11.46 -21.04
N GLU A 32 1.94 -10.48 -21.94
CA GLU A 32 3.23 -9.85 -22.24
C GLU A 32 3.46 -8.57 -21.42
N TRP A 33 3.61 -8.73 -20.10
CA TRP A 33 3.77 -7.60 -19.19
C TRP A 33 5.10 -6.85 -19.41
N PRO A 34 5.14 -5.52 -19.20
CA PRO A 34 6.39 -4.79 -19.23
C PRO A 34 7.35 -5.33 -18.13
N PRO A 35 8.67 -5.32 -18.36
CA PRO A 35 9.65 -5.96 -17.48
C PRO A 35 9.69 -5.38 -16.06
N ASP A 36 9.18 -4.16 -15.87
CA ASP A 36 9.12 -3.48 -14.57
C ASP A 36 7.92 -3.91 -13.71
N PHE A 37 7.09 -4.83 -14.19
CA PHE A 37 5.87 -5.28 -13.52
C PHE A 37 5.85 -6.79 -13.36
N ASP A 38 5.41 -7.27 -12.19
CA ASP A 38 5.16 -8.69 -11.94
C ASP A 38 3.65 -8.94 -11.80
N PRO A 39 3.04 -9.83 -12.62
CA PRO A 39 1.63 -10.18 -12.46
C PRO A 39 1.31 -10.79 -11.08
N ASN A 40 2.30 -11.35 -10.38
CA ASN A 40 2.13 -11.87 -9.02
C ASN A 40 1.95 -10.76 -7.98
N ASP A 41 2.40 -9.53 -8.26
CA ASP A 41 2.25 -8.39 -7.34
C ASP A 41 0.77 -8.11 -7.05
N ARG A 42 -0.11 -8.30 -8.05
CA ARG A 42 -1.55 -8.12 -7.87
C ARG A 42 -2.10 -8.99 -6.76
N TRP A 43 -1.69 -10.26 -6.72
CA TRP A 43 -2.15 -11.20 -5.70
C TRP A 43 -1.63 -10.80 -4.31
N ILE A 44 -0.38 -10.35 -4.22
CA ILE A 44 0.23 -9.87 -2.97
C ILE A 44 -0.53 -8.64 -2.44
N TYR A 45 -0.80 -7.66 -3.31
CA TYR A 45 -1.55 -6.45 -2.93
C TYR A 45 -2.99 -6.75 -2.55
N ASP A 46 -3.66 -7.69 -3.22
CA ASP A 46 -5.02 -8.09 -2.84
C ASP A 46 -5.07 -8.75 -1.45
N GLN A 47 -4.13 -9.66 -1.15
CA GLN A 47 -4.05 -10.24 0.20
C GLN A 47 -3.86 -9.17 1.28
N LEU A 48 -2.95 -8.23 1.04
CA LEU A 48 -2.69 -7.14 1.98
C LEU A 48 -3.88 -6.18 2.12
N LEU A 49 -4.62 -5.93 1.04
CA LEU A 49 -5.85 -5.16 1.07
C LEU A 49 -6.91 -5.83 1.95
N GLN A 50 -7.06 -7.15 1.85
CA GLN A 50 -7.97 -7.91 2.71
C GLN A 50 -7.55 -7.84 4.18
N GLU A 51 -6.25 -7.91 4.48
CA GLU A 51 -5.73 -7.72 5.85
C GLU A 51 -6.06 -6.34 6.40
N PHE A 52 -5.83 -5.27 5.61
CA PHE A 52 -6.11 -3.89 6.05
C PHE A 52 -7.61 -3.66 6.26
N ARG A 53 -8.46 -4.25 5.41
CA ARG A 53 -9.92 -4.22 5.57
C ARG A 53 -10.38 -4.97 6.81
N LYS A 54 -9.80 -6.14 7.11
CA LYS A 54 -10.07 -6.88 8.36
C LYS A 54 -9.68 -6.08 9.58
N TYR A 55 -8.50 -5.44 9.56
CA TYR A 55 -8.03 -4.60 10.65
C TYR A 55 -8.93 -3.36 10.86
N LYS A 56 -9.39 -2.73 9.78
CA LYS A 56 -10.41 -1.67 9.86
C LYS A 56 -11.73 -2.18 10.44
N ALA A 57 -12.17 -3.37 10.02
CA ALA A 57 -13.43 -3.98 10.48
C ALA A 57 -13.39 -4.39 11.97
N SER A 58 -12.22 -4.75 12.50
CA SER A 58 -12.02 -5.02 13.93
C SER A 58 -11.89 -3.74 14.77
N GLY A 59 -12.12 -2.55 14.20
CA GLY A 59 -11.95 -1.29 14.93
C GLY A 59 -10.49 -0.98 15.28
N TYR A 60 -9.55 -1.47 14.48
CA TYR A 60 -8.10 -1.29 14.67
C TYR A 60 -7.53 -2.01 15.90
N GLU A 61 -8.22 -3.04 16.41
CA GLU A 61 -7.68 -3.95 17.43
C GLU A 61 -6.32 -4.50 17.01
N GLU A 62 -5.33 -4.41 17.90
CA GLU A 62 -3.91 -4.61 17.62
C GLU A 62 -3.61 -5.89 16.82
N GLN A 63 -3.18 -5.72 15.57
CA GLN A 63 -2.68 -6.79 14.71
C GLN A 63 -1.25 -6.43 14.31
N SER A 64 -0.35 -7.40 14.47
CA SER A 64 1.02 -7.28 14.03
C SER A 64 1.07 -7.33 12.51
N LEU A 65 1.14 -6.17 11.86
CA LEU A 65 1.54 -6.07 10.45
C LEU A 65 3.06 -6.12 10.37
N ASN A 66 3.60 -7.27 9.99
CA ASN A 66 5.03 -7.48 9.83
C ASN A 66 5.34 -8.42 8.65
N GLY A 67 6.60 -8.44 8.24
CA GLY A 67 7.09 -9.32 7.17
C GLY A 67 7.06 -8.72 5.77
N LYS A 68 7.19 -9.59 4.76
CA LYS A 68 7.35 -9.18 3.35
C LYS A 68 6.14 -8.41 2.80
N PRO A 69 4.88 -8.84 2.99
CA PRO A 69 3.71 -8.13 2.45
C PRO A 69 3.65 -6.67 2.93
N PHE A 70 3.93 -6.44 4.21
CA PHE A 70 3.96 -5.09 4.75
C PHE A 70 5.02 -4.21 4.07
N ARG A 71 6.21 -4.75 3.77
CA ARG A 71 7.25 -4.01 3.03
C ARG A 71 6.81 -3.64 1.61
N PHE A 72 6.02 -4.48 0.94
CA PHE A 72 5.44 -4.14 -0.36
C PHE A 72 4.52 -2.91 -0.25
N PHE A 73 3.67 -2.83 0.76
CA PHE A 73 2.88 -1.61 1.00
C PHE A 73 3.78 -0.40 1.26
N VAL A 74 4.78 -0.52 2.13
CA VAL A 74 5.66 0.61 2.45
C VAL A 74 6.40 1.09 1.19
N ALA A 75 6.78 0.19 0.28
CA ALA A 75 7.38 0.55 -1.00
C ALA A 75 6.47 1.43 -1.90
N LEU A 76 5.14 1.33 -1.76
CA LEU A 76 4.17 2.14 -2.52
C LEU A 76 4.04 3.58 -2.01
N ILE A 77 4.45 3.85 -0.77
CA ILE A 77 4.21 5.14 -0.10
C ILE A 77 4.72 6.34 -0.91
N PRO A 78 5.96 6.35 -1.46
CA PRO A 78 6.45 7.50 -2.21
C PRO A 78 5.58 7.84 -3.43
N SER A 79 5.19 6.82 -4.19
CA SER A 79 4.32 6.97 -5.37
C SER A 79 2.92 7.45 -4.96
N TYR A 80 2.38 6.89 -3.88
CA TYR A 80 1.09 7.29 -3.31
C TYR A 80 1.08 8.75 -2.87
N ILE A 81 2.10 9.18 -2.12
CA ILE A 81 2.26 10.57 -1.68
C ILE A 81 2.31 11.51 -2.89
N ASN A 82 3.15 11.21 -3.88
CA ASN A 82 3.29 12.06 -5.07
C ASN A 82 1.97 12.20 -5.84
N SER A 83 1.18 11.12 -5.90
CA SER A 83 -0.10 11.08 -6.63
C SER A 83 -1.28 11.71 -5.88
N ASN A 84 -1.13 11.98 -4.58
CA ASN A 84 -2.23 12.48 -3.72
C ASN A 84 -1.81 13.67 -2.86
N MET A 85 -0.70 14.33 -3.20
CA MET A 85 -0.11 15.41 -2.39
C MET A 85 -1.08 16.57 -2.13
N ASP A 86 -1.97 16.85 -3.07
CA ASP A 86 -3.03 17.86 -2.99
C ASP A 86 -4.18 17.48 -2.04
N LYS A 87 -4.33 16.18 -1.73
CA LYS A 87 -5.42 15.62 -0.91
C LYS A 87 -4.96 15.19 0.48
N LEU A 88 -3.66 15.09 0.69
CA LEU A 88 -3.08 14.64 1.96
C LEU A 88 -3.05 15.80 2.95
N SER A 89 -3.54 15.53 4.17
CA SER A 89 -3.27 16.42 5.29
C SER A 89 -1.78 16.40 5.64
N GLN A 90 -1.27 17.47 6.24
CA GLN A 90 0.12 17.53 6.70
C GLN A 90 0.44 16.40 7.70
N ALA A 91 -0.51 16.08 8.59
CA ALA A 91 -0.34 14.98 9.56
C ALA A 91 -0.23 13.62 8.86
N SER A 92 -1.12 13.33 7.90
CA SER A 92 -1.07 12.10 7.10
C SER A 92 0.24 11.97 6.32
N TYR A 93 0.70 13.06 5.71
CA TYR A 93 1.98 13.08 5.00
C TYR A 93 3.14 12.71 5.92
N LEU A 94 3.23 13.33 7.10
CA LEU A 94 4.30 13.07 8.05
C LEU A 94 4.28 11.63 8.57
N GLU A 95 3.10 11.09 8.88
CA GLU A 95 2.96 9.69 9.30
C GLU A 95 3.44 8.72 8.22
N LEU A 96 2.99 8.89 6.98
CA LEU A 96 3.38 8.04 5.84
C LEU A 96 4.89 8.13 5.57
N HIS A 97 5.43 9.36 5.58
CA HIS A 97 6.85 9.59 5.37
C HIS A 97 7.70 8.97 6.47
N HIS A 98 7.26 9.10 7.73
CA HIS A 98 7.94 8.50 8.88
C HIS A 98 7.95 6.97 8.76
N LEU A 99 6.81 6.35 8.46
CA LEU A 99 6.72 4.91 8.27
C LEU A 99 7.66 4.39 7.16
N TYR A 100 7.71 5.10 6.03
CA TYR A 100 8.64 4.79 4.95
C TYR A 100 10.10 4.86 5.41
N SER A 101 10.44 5.96 6.10
CA SER A 101 11.80 6.22 6.59
C SER A 101 12.24 5.17 7.61
N GLU A 102 11.39 4.75 8.54
CA GLU A 102 11.74 3.71 9.53
C GLU A 102 11.93 2.33 8.89
N THR A 103 11.16 2.02 7.86
CA THR A 103 11.21 0.69 7.22
C THR A 103 12.43 0.53 6.31
N TYR A 104 12.90 1.63 5.71
CA TYR A 104 14.00 1.65 4.73
C TYR A 104 15.25 2.40 5.21
N SER A 105 15.32 2.85 6.46
CA SER A 105 16.57 3.35 7.04
C SER A 105 17.56 2.19 7.28
N PRO A 106 18.85 2.36 6.92
CA PRO A 106 19.89 1.36 7.11
C PRO A 106 20.21 1.07 8.58
#